data_AF-A0A1Q6V3T3-F1
#
_entry.id   AF-A0A1Q6V3T3-F1
#
_cell.length_a   1.000
_cell.length_b   1.000
_cell.length_c   1.000
_cell.angle_alpha   90.00
_cell.angle_beta   90.00
_cell.angle_gamma   90.00
#
_symmetry.space_group_name_H-M   'P 1'
#
loop_
_entity.id
_entity.type
_entity.pdbx_description
1 polymer ?
#
loop_
_entity_poly.entity_id
_entity_poly.type
_entity_poly.pdbx_seq_one_letter_code
_entity_poly.pdbx_strand_id
1 'polypeptide(L)'
;MYLNAAWWYFAMLIQFYLIFPLLFWMARRLGPWWFLIIACAAGFFARYILLVVWPQNGLWVLGGFAICRLPEFALGMSLAMWHRQSSARVEWFLLRGPGFVVGLILYPAALQLYHGLYPYIFCDFATSTCCMLEIVGIAGIISLSSAPAKLFGLVGVYSYGLYLIHQPYVIWLGLRIREVPIWMFLLICIPALAVLSAWGMLLEKGSNTLVNKLVSLRKPAHT
;
A
#
# COMPACT_ATOMS: atom_id res chain seq x y z
N MET A 1 4.62 9.44 20.51
CA MET A 1 5.29 9.83 19.26
C MET A 1 5.87 8.56 18.66
N TYR A 2 5.43 8.12 17.48
CA TYR A 2 5.95 6.90 16.87
C TYR A 2 7.41 7.10 16.45
N LEU A 3 8.24 6.05 16.57
CA LEU A 3 9.58 6.02 15.97
C LEU A 3 9.51 6.17 14.44
N ASN A 4 8.39 5.73 13.84
CA ASN A 4 7.97 5.97 12.47
C ASN A 4 6.43 5.92 12.42
N ALA A 5 5.74 6.96 11.94
CA ALA A 5 4.28 6.99 11.91
C ALA A 5 3.71 5.97 10.92
N ALA A 6 4.52 5.45 10.01
CA ALA A 6 4.20 4.37 9.12
C ALA A 6 4.04 3.03 9.85
N TRP A 7 4.14 2.92 11.19
CA TRP A 7 3.93 1.65 11.90
C TRP A 7 2.45 1.25 12.08
N TRP A 8 1.51 2.13 11.71
CA TRP A 8 0.07 1.89 11.86
C TRP A 8 -0.40 0.59 11.17
N TYR A 9 0.21 0.21 10.04
CA TYR A 9 -0.19 -0.99 9.29
C TYR A 9 0.28 -2.30 9.93
N PHE A 10 1.28 -2.31 10.82
CA PHE A 10 1.72 -3.56 11.47
C PHE A 10 0.61 -4.16 12.34
N ALA A 11 -0.05 -3.34 13.15
CA ALA A 11 -1.18 -3.77 13.97
C ALA A 11 -2.33 -4.29 13.09
N MET A 12 -2.59 -3.61 11.98
CA MET A 12 -3.58 -4.01 10.98
C MET A 12 -3.20 -5.36 10.31
N LEU A 13 -1.95 -5.54 9.92
CA LEU A 13 -1.47 -6.78 9.29
C LEU A 13 -1.57 -7.98 10.23
N ILE A 14 -1.23 -7.81 11.51
CA ILE A 14 -1.38 -8.87 12.52
C ILE A 14 -2.86 -9.27 12.62
N GLN A 15 -3.76 -8.30 12.71
CA GLN A 15 -5.20 -8.57 12.73
C GLN A 15 -5.65 -9.31 11.47
N PHE A 16 -5.24 -8.85 10.28
CA PHE A 16 -5.57 -9.53 9.03
C PHE A 16 -5.02 -10.95 8.98
N TYR A 17 -3.80 -11.17 9.44
CA TYR A 17 -3.20 -12.51 9.49
C TYR A 17 -4.01 -13.45 10.40
N LEU A 18 -4.46 -12.95 11.55
CA LEU A 18 -5.30 -13.72 12.48
C LEU A 18 -6.68 -14.06 11.90
N ILE A 19 -7.33 -13.11 11.23
CA ILE A 19 -8.67 -13.33 10.64
C ILE A 19 -8.61 -13.96 9.24
N PHE A 20 -7.43 -14.05 8.62
CA PHE A 20 -7.24 -14.54 7.26
C PHE A 20 -7.85 -15.93 7.03
N PRO A 21 -7.69 -16.93 7.92
CA PRO A 21 -8.31 -18.25 7.72
C PRO A 21 -9.83 -18.18 7.55
N LEU A 22 -10.49 -17.32 8.33
CA LEU A 22 -11.93 -17.09 8.25
C LEU A 22 -12.30 -16.38 6.94
N LEU A 23 -11.59 -15.30 6.59
CA LEU A 23 -11.81 -14.56 5.34
C LEU A 23 -11.61 -15.47 4.12
N PHE A 24 -10.57 -16.30 4.13
CA PHE A 24 -10.27 -17.24 3.06
C PHE A 24 -11.34 -18.31 2.92
N TRP A 25 -11.82 -18.86 4.04
CA TRP A 25 -12.93 -19.81 4.05
C TRP A 25 -14.22 -19.19 3.48
N MET A 26 -14.56 -17.94 3.89
CA MET A 26 -15.71 -17.21 3.36
C MET A 26 -15.57 -16.97 1.86
N ALA A 27 -14.40 -16.51 1.41
CA ALA A 27 -14.09 -16.24 0.01
C ALA A 27 -14.27 -17.50 -0.85
N ARG A 28 -13.81 -18.67 -0.37
CA ARG A 28 -13.99 -19.95 -1.05
C ARG A 28 -15.46 -20.38 -1.18
N ARG A 29 -16.30 -20.06 -0.20
CA ARG A 29 -17.72 -20.44 -0.20
C ARG A 29 -18.58 -19.52 -1.06
N LEU A 30 -18.33 -18.22 -1.00
CA LEU A 30 -19.18 -17.20 -1.62
C LEU A 30 -18.73 -16.82 -3.04
N GLY A 31 -17.48 -17.12 -3.39
CA GLY A 31 -16.87 -16.65 -4.61
C GLY A 31 -16.41 -15.18 -4.52
N PRO A 32 -15.64 -14.70 -5.51
CA PRO A 32 -14.93 -13.43 -5.41
C PRO A 32 -15.87 -12.21 -5.35
N TRP A 33 -16.96 -12.21 -6.13
CA TRP A 33 -17.89 -11.09 -6.20
C TRP A 33 -18.65 -10.87 -4.88
N TRP A 34 -19.32 -11.90 -4.37
CA TRP A 34 -20.08 -11.78 -3.13
C TRP A 34 -19.19 -11.55 -1.91
N PHE A 35 -18.02 -12.18 -1.87
CA PHE A 35 -17.03 -11.91 -0.84
C PHE A 35 -16.62 -10.43 -0.83
N LEU A 36 -16.28 -9.85 -1.99
CA LEU A 36 -15.91 -8.44 -2.08
C LEU A 36 -17.04 -7.52 -1.62
N ILE A 37 -18.28 -7.76 -2.07
CA ILE A 37 -19.44 -6.95 -1.69
C ILE A 37 -19.66 -6.96 -0.17
N ILE A 38 -19.64 -8.15 0.44
CA ILE A 38 -19.84 -8.31 1.89
C ILE A 38 -18.70 -7.65 2.68
N ALA A 39 -17.45 -7.82 2.23
CA ALA A 39 -16.29 -7.18 2.83
C ALA A 39 -16.34 -5.66 2.73
N CYS A 40 -16.75 -5.12 1.58
CA CYS A 40 -16.98 -3.70 1.37
C CYS A 40 -18.07 -3.17 2.31
N ALA A 41 -19.21 -3.85 2.38
CA ALA A 41 -20.31 -3.48 3.27
C ALA A 41 -19.86 -3.46 4.73
N ALA A 42 -19.20 -4.51 5.20
CA ALA A 42 -18.68 -4.60 6.57
C ALA A 42 -17.66 -3.50 6.87
N GLY A 43 -16.71 -3.25 5.95
CA GLY A 43 -15.68 -2.25 6.13
C GLY A 43 -16.20 -0.82 6.12
N PHE A 44 -17.07 -0.48 5.17
CA PHE A 44 -17.69 0.85 5.11
C PHE A 44 -18.65 1.08 6.28
N PHE A 45 -19.38 0.05 6.72
CA PHE A 45 -20.20 0.14 7.93
C PHE A 45 -19.35 0.38 9.17
N ALA A 46 -18.24 -0.36 9.34
CA ALA A 46 -17.30 -0.13 10.43
C ALA A 46 -16.75 1.31 10.42
N ARG A 47 -16.37 1.82 9.24
CA ARG A 47 -15.92 3.21 9.09
C ARG A 47 -17.02 4.22 9.41
N TYR A 48 -18.26 3.98 8.98
CA TYR A 48 -19.40 4.83 9.33
C TYR A 48 -19.61 4.90 10.84
N ILE A 49 -19.58 3.75 11.53
CA ILE A 49 -19.72 3.71 12.98
C ILE A 49 -18.59 4.49 13.66
N LEU A 50 -17.34 4.31 13.23
CA LEU A 50 -16.18 4.93 13.89
C LEU A 50 -15.91 6.38 13.47
N LEU A 51 -16.52 6.87 12.40
CA LEU A 51 -16.37 8.26 11.93
C LEU A 51 -17.60 9.13 12.25
N VAL A 52 -18.80 8.55 12.30
CA VAL A 52 -20.06 9.31 12.46
C VAL A 52 -20.74 9.00 13.78
N VAL A 53 -21.01 7.73 14.08
CA VAL A 53 -21.86 7.35 15.23
C VAL A 53 -21.09 7.43 16.55
N TRP A 54 -19.88 6.87 16.56
CA TRP A 54 -18.97 6.90 17.70
C TRP A 54 -17.57 7.29 17.23
N PRO A 55 -17.33 8.61 17.04
CA PRO A 55 -16.07 9.12 16.53
C PRO A 55 -14.87 8.61 17.34
N GLN A 56 -13.97 7.90 16.68
CA GLN A 56 -12.72 7.43 17.25
C GLN A 56 -11.52 8.20 16.70
N ASN A 57 -10.37 8.00 17.33
CA ASN A 57 -9.11 8.52 16.85
C ASN A 57 -8.81 8.03 15.41
N GLY A 58 -8.33 8.91 14.53
CA GLY A 58 -8.01 8.56 13.14
C GLY A 58 -7.01 7.40 13.00
N LEU A 59 -6.08 7.23 13.95
CA LEU A 59 -5.18 6.07 13.97
C LEU A 59 -5.91 4.74 14.17
N TRP A 60 -7.03 4.76 14.88
CA TRP A 60 -7.90 3.60 15.07
C TRP A 60 -8.58 3.20 13.77
N VAL A 61 -9.12 4.19 13.04
CA VAL A 61 -9.76 3.99 11.72
C VAL A 61 -8.73 3.59 10.65
N LEU A 62 -7.50 4.10 10.75
CA LEU A 62 -6.43 3.84 9.79
C LEU A 62 -5.86 2.42 9.90
N GLY A 63 -5.57 1.95 11.13
CA GLY A 63 -4.95 0.63 11.33
C GLY A 63 -5.15 -0.01 12.70
N GLY A 64 -5.69 0.71 13.67
CA GLY A 64 -6.05 0.12 14.97
C GLY A 64 -7.16 -0.90 14.86
N PHE A 65 -8.11 -0.71 13.94
CA PHE A 65 -9.18 -1.66 13.64
C PHE A 65 -9.16 -2.07 12.17
N ALA A 66 -8.66 -3.28 11.90
CA ALA A 66 -8.41 -3.74 10.53
C ALA A 66 -9.68 -3.83 9.67
N ILE A 67 -10.87 -3.98 10.27
CA ILE A 67 -12.12 -4.04 9.51
C ILE A 67 -12.35 -2.74 8.72
N CYS A 68 -11.88 -1.59 9.19
CA CYS A 68 -11.94 -0.33 8.43
C CYS A 68 -11.13 -0.34 7.12
N ARG A 69 -10.23 -1.31 6.96
CA ARG A 69 -9.38 -1.51 5.77
C ARG A 69 -9.63 -2.86 5.10
N LEU A 70 -10.68 -3.55 5.53
CA LEU A 70 -11.11 -4.83 4.97
C LEU A 70 -11.46 -4.74 3.47
N PRO A 71 -12.09 -3.67 2.95
CA PRO A 71 -12.39 -3.55 1.53
C PRO A 71 -11.13 -3.69 0.66
N GLU A 72 -10.04 -3.03 1.04
CA GLU A 72 -8.76 -3.06 0.35
C GLU A 72 -8.13 -4.46 0.37
N PHE A 73 -8.13 -5.10 1.54
CA PHE A 73 -7.62 -6.45 1.70
C PHE A 73 -8.44 -7.47 0.90
N ALA A 74 -9.77 -7.34 0.94
CA ALA A 74 -10.70 -8.21 0.23
C ALA A 74 -10.62 -8.02 -1.30
N LEU A 75 -10.35 -6.81 -1.78
CA LEU A 75 -10.07 -6.56 -3.19
C LEU A 75 -8.85 -7.36 -3.65
N GLY A 76 -7.76 -7.34 -2.87
CA GLY A 76 -6.56 -8.13 -3.16
C GLY A 76 -6.84 -9.63 -3.23
N MET A 77 -7.59 -10.16 -2.26
CA MET A 77 -8.02 -11.57 -2.28
C MET A 77 -8.90 -11.90 -3.49
N SER A 78 -9.83 -11.00 -3.83
CA SER A 78 -10.75 -11.19 -4.97
C SER A 78 -10.01 -11.17 -6.30
N LEU A 79 -9.03 -10.27 -6.45
CA LEU A 79 -8.13 -10.24 -7.60
C LEU A 79 -7.33 -11.54 -7.74
N ALA A 80 -6.81 -12.09 -6.64
CA ALA A 80 -6.12 -13.38 -6.67
C ALA A 80 -7.04 -14.53 -7.10
N MET A 81 -8.30 -14.52 -6.65
CA MET A 81 -9.30 -15.52 -7.06
C MET A 81 -9.68 -15.37 -8.53
N TRP A 82 -9.91 -14.15 -9.02
CA TRP A 82 -10.17 -13.90 -10.44
C TRP A 82 -8.96 -14.26 -11.30
N HIS A 83 -7.74 -14.01 -10.84
CA HIS A 83 -6.51 -14.40 -11.52
C HIS A 83 -6.41 -15.93 -11.64
N ARG A 84 -6.72 -16.67 -10.56
CA ARG A 84 -6.81 -18.13 -10.61
C ARG A 84 -7.86 -18.64 -11.60
N GLN A 85 -8.99 -17.95 -11.76
CA GLN A 85 -10.06 -18.34 -12.69
C GLN A 85 -9.75 -17.97 -14.15
N SER A 86 -9.13 -16.81 -14.38
CA SER A 86 -8.82 -16.31 -15.71
C SER A 86 -7.60 -15.37 -15.67
N SER A 87 -6.42 -15.97 -15.55
CA SER A 87 -5.12 -15.28 -15.50
C SER A 87 -4.98 -14.28 -16.64
N ALA A 88 -5.27 -14.72 -17.87
CA ALA A 88 -5.13 -13.91 -19.08
C ALA A 88 -5.98 -12.64 -19.05
N ARG A 89 -7.22 -12.70 -18.57
CA ARG A 89 -8.11 -11.53 -18.51
C ARG A 89 -7.67 -10.53 -17.46
N VAL A 90 -7.30 -11.03 -16.28
CA VAL A 90 -6.87 -10.17 -15.16
C VAL A 90 -5.53 -9.51 -15.48
N GLU A 91 -4.57 -10.26 -16.01
CA GLU A 91 -3.28 -9.70 -16.45
C GLU A 91 -3.44 -8.74 -17.60
N TRP A 92 -4.31 -9.04 -18.58
CA TRP A 92 -4.58 -8.10 -19.67
C TRP A 92 -5.13 -6.78 -19.13
N PHE A 93 -6.12 -6.83 -18.23
CA PHE A 93 -6.68 -5.61 -17.65
C PHE A 93 -5.64 -4.85 -16.81
N LEU A 94 -4.93 -5.53 -15.91
CA LEU A 94 -4.04 -4.88 -14.96
C LEU A 94 -2.72 -4.42 -15.59
N LEU A 95 -2.12 -5.21 -16.48
CA LEU A 95 -0.74 -4.98 -16.98
C LEU A 95 -0.68 -4.38 -18.39
N ARG A 96 -1.74 -4.46 -19.21
CA ARG A 96 -1.70 -3.98 -20.61
C ARG A 96 -2.27 -2.57 -20.81
N GLY A 97 -2.58 -1.85 -19.72
CA GLY A 97 -3.02 -0.46 -19.77
C GLY A 97 -4.51 -0.18 -19.52
N PRO A 98 -5.49 -1.08 -19.75
CA PRO A 98 -6.89 -0.78 -19.44
C PRO A 98 -7.12 -0.37 -17.98
N GLY A 99 -6.53 -1.10 -17.03
CA GLY A 99 -6.58 -0.78 -15.61
C GLY A 99 -5.96 0.57 -15.31
N PHE A 100 -4.81 0.89 -15.91
CA PHE A 100 -4.16 2.20 -15.79
C PHE A 100 -5.09 3.35 -16.22
N VAL A 101 -5.74 3.21 -17.37
CA VAL A 101 -6.69 4.21 -17.89
C VAL A 101 -7.89 4.35 -16.96
N VAL A 102 -8.44 3.23 -16.47
CA VAL A 102 -9.53 3.26 -15.49
C VAL A 102 -9.11 3.97 -14.20
N GLY A 103 -7.91 3.68 -13.68
CA GLY A 103 -7.34 4.38 -12.53
C GLY A 103 -7.28 5.89 -12.74
N LEU A 104 -6.67 6.34 -13.84
CA LEU A 104 -6.54 7.76 -14.16
C LEU A 104 -7.88 8.49 -14.29
N ILE A 105 -8.87 7.86 -14.93
CA ILE A 105 -10.19 8.46 -15.13
C ILE A 105 -10.97 8.52 -13.81
N LEU A 106 -10.88 7.48 -12.98
CA LEU A 106 -11.65 7.38 -11.75
C LEU A 106 -10.98 8.09 -10.57
N TYR A 107 -9.67 8.32 -10.59
CA TYR A 107 -8.95 8.95 -9.48
C TYR A 107 -9.50 10.34 -9.12
N PRO A 108 -9.78 11.26 -10.07
CA PRO A 108 -10.44 12.53 -9.76
C PRO A 108 -11.80 12.36 -9.09
N ALA A 109 -12.59 11.36 -9.53
CA ALA A 109 -13.89 11.07 -8.92
C ALA A 109 -13.74 10.50 -7.50
N ALA A 110 -12.73 9.66 -7.27
CA ALA A 110 -12.39 9.15 -5.94
C ALA A 110 -12.01 10.28 -4.97
N LEU A 111 -11.30 11.32 -5.44
CA LEU A 111 -10.98 12.49 -4.62
C LEU A 111 -12.21 13.33 -4.23
N GLN A 112 -13.28 13.32 -5.03
CA GLN A 112 -14.52 14.01 -4.66
C GLN A 112 -15.20 13.36 -3.45
N LEU A 113 -14.95 12.06 -3.19
CA LEU A 113 -15.45 11.37 -1.99
C LEU A 113 -14.85 11.91 -0.68
N TYR A 114 -13.79 12.73 -0.76
CA TYR A 114 -13.24 13.43 0.39
C TYR A 114 -14.05 14.67 0.79
N HIS A 115 -14.71 15.32 -0.16
CA HIS A 115 -15.39 16.62 0.01
C HIS A 115 -16.92 16.50 0.13
N GLY A 116 -17.45 15.28 0.23
CA GLY A 116 -18.89 15.01 0.23
C GLY A 116 -19.59 15.11 1.58
N LEU A 117 -20.90 14.78 1.59
CA LEU A 117 -21.78 14.77 2.77
C LEU A 117 -21.41 13.71 3.82
N TYR A 118 -20.70 12.67 3.41
CA TYR A 118 -20.20 11.63 4.30
C TYR A 118 -18.72 11.89 4.58
N PRO A 119 -18.20 11.59 5.80
CA PRO A 119 -16.76 11.56 6.04
C PRO A 119 -16.06 10.68 4.99
N TYR A 120 -14.73 10.70 4.95
CA TYR A 120 -13.86 9.96 4.02
C TYR A 120 -13.95 8.41 4.10
N ILE A 121 -15.11 7.86 4.49
CA ILE A 121 -15.54 6.46 4.54
C ILE A 121 -15.14 5.71 3.26
N PHE A 122 -15.44 6.25 2.09
CA PHE A 122 -15.18 5.58 0.81
C PHE A 122 -13.88 6.03 0.14
N CYS A 123 -13.39 7.21 0.52
CA CYS A 123 -12.25 7.86 -0.14
C CYS A 123 -11.01 6.97 -0.13
N ASP A 124 -10.65 6.38 1.02
CA ASP A 124 -9.41 5.61 1.12
C ASP A 124 -9.45 4.36 0.23
N PHE A 125 -10.58 3.63 0.19
CA PHE A 125 -10.73 2.46 -0.66
C PHE A 125 -10.69 2.84 -2.14
N ALA A 126 -11.42 3.89 -2.53
CA ALA A 126 -11.51 4.34 -3.92
C ALA A 126 -10.15 4.85 -4.43
N THR A 127 -9.49 5.73 -3.68
CA THR A 127 -8.18 6.26 -4.03
C THR A 127 -7.12 5.17 -4.04
N SER A 128 -7.09 4.28 -3.04
CA SER A 128 -6.12 3.16 -3.00
C SER A 128 -6.31 2.22 -4.18
N THR A 129 -7.56 1.93 -4.57
CA THR A 129 -7.86 1.09 -5.74
C THR A 129 -7.40 1.73 -7.04
N CYS A 130 -7.66 3.03 -7.23
CA CYS A 130 -7.19 3.76 -8.41
C CYS A 130 -5.66 3.81 -8.47
N CYS A 131 -4.99 4.16 -7.37
CA CYS A 131 -3.53 4.15 -7.30
C CYS A 131 -2.93 2.76 -7.55
N MET A 132 -3.56 1.69 -7.02
CA MET A 132 -3.14 0.32 -7.30
C MET A 132 -3.21 0.02 -8.80
N LEU A 133 -4.31 0.38 -9.47
CA LEU A 133 -4.46 0.18 -10.91
C LEU A 133 -3.41 0.97 -11.71
N GLU A 134 -3.13 2.20 -11.30
CA GLU A 134 -2.11 3.04 -11.94
C GLU A 134 -0.71 2.43 -11.79
N ILE A 135 -0.32 2.08 -10.55
CA ILE A 135 1.01 1.51 -10.25
C ILE A 135 1.21 0.18 -10.96
N VAL A 136 0.22 -0.71 -10.93
CA VAL A 136 0.30 -2.03 -11.58
C VAL A 136 0.36 -1.88 -13.10
N GLY A 137 -0.41 -0.95 -13.66
CA GLY A 137 -0.37 -0.67 -15.10
C GLY A 137 0.97 -0.07 -15.55
N ILE A 138 1.53 0.87 -14.79
CA ILE A 138 2.89 1.39 -15.03
C ILE A 138 3.91 0.25 -14.95
N ALA A 139 3.80 -0.64 -13.94
CA ALA A 139 4.68 -1.79 -13.82
C ALA A 139 4.58 -2.73 -15.04
N GLY A 140 3.37 -2.95 -15.55
CA GLY A 140 3.12 -3.70 -16.79
C GLY A 140 3.81 -3.06 -18.01
N ILE A 141 3.71 -1.74 -18.17
CA ILE A 141 4.39 -1.01 -19.26
C ILE A 141 5.92 -1.08 -19.12
N ILE A 142 6.45 -0.86 -17.91
CA ILE A 142 7.89 -0.95 -17.63
C ILE A 142 8.42 -2.35 -17.93
N SER A 143 7.63 -3.40 -17.65
CA SER A 143 8.01 -4.79 -17.88
C SER A 143 8.23 -5.15 -19.35
N LEU A 144 7.77 -4.32 -20.29
CA LEU A 144 8.04 -4.49 -21.72
C LEU A 144 9.52 -4.26 -22.09
N SER A 145 10.31 -3.63 -21.21
CA SER A 145 11.73 -3.37 -21.42
C SER A 145 12.58 -3.88 -20.25
N SER A 146 13.63 -4.65 -20.55
CA SER A 146 14.45 -5.32 -19.53
C SER A 146 15.32 -4.38 -18.70
N ALA A 147 15.74 -3.24 -19.24
CA ALA A 147 16.64 -2.33 -18.54
C ALA A 147 15.92 -1.49 -17.46
N PRO A 148 14.79 -0.81 -17.77
CA PRO A 148 13.99 -0.13 -16.75
C PRO A 148 13.46 -1.09 -15.68
N ALA A 149 12.99 -2.28 -16.08
CA ALA A 149 12.49 -3.29 -15.14
C ALA A 149 13.52 -3.69 -14.08
N LYS A 150 14.81 -3.82 -14.44
CA LYS A 150 15.89 -4.10 -13.48
C LYS A 150 16.09 -2.96 -12.47
N LEU A 151 16.08 -1.72 -12.93
CA LEU A 151 16.27 -0.55 -12.07
C LEU A 151 15.10 -0.38 -11.09
N PHE A 152 13.86 -0.44 -11.59
CA PHE A 152 12.68 -0.34 -10.74
C PHE A 152 12.52 -1.55 -9.82
N GLY A 153 12.89 -2.75 -10.28
CA GLY A 153 12.96 -3.94 -9.44
C GLY A 153 13.96 -3.77 -8.29
N LEU A 154 15.11 -3.16 -8.54
CA LEU A 154 16.08 -2.83 -7.49
C LEU A 154 15.47 -1.87 -6.46
N VAL A 155 14.81 -0.78 -6.89
CA VAL A 155 14.12 0.12 -5.96
C VAL A 155 13.04 -0.62 -5.16
N GLY A 156 12.29 -1.51 -5.79
CA GLY A 156 11.28 -2.34 -5.14
C GLY A 156 11.85 -3.24 -4.04
N VAL A 157 13.00 -3.87 -4.26
CA VAL A 157 13.67 -4.72 -3.27
C VAL A 157 14.00 -3.96 -1.97
N TYR A 158 14.41 -2.69 -2.07
CA TYR A 158 14.77 -1.87 -0.89
C TYR A 158 13.68 -0.86 -0.49
N SER A 159 12.47 -1.01 -1.05
CA SER A 159 11.34 -0.12 -0.77
C SER A 159 10.94 -0.14 0.70
N TYR A 160 11.13 -1.28 1.37
CA TYR A 160 10.86 -1.44 2.79
C TYR A 160 11.82 -0.62 3.68
N GLY A 161 13.12 -0.64 3.38
CA GLY A 161 14.10 0.22 4.04
C GLY A 161 13.77 1.71 3.88
N LEU A 162 13.40 2.13 2.66
CA LEU A 162 12.92 3.49 2.38
C LEU A 162 11.67 3.82 3.21
N TYR A 163 10.67 2.94 3.20
CA TYR A 163 9.43 3.12 3.92
C TYR A 163 9.67 3.33 5.43
N LEU A 164 10.67 2.65 6.00
CA LEU A 164 11.01 2.78 7.42
C LEU A 164 11.72 4.08 7.80
N ILE A 165 12.36 4.77 6.86
CA ILE A 165 13.20 5.93 7.18
C ILE A 165 12.75 7.23 6.52
N HIS A 166 11.97 7.17 5.44
CA HIS A 166 11.68 8.34 4.62
C HIS A 166 10.95 9.45 5.38
N GLN A 167 10.08 9.08 6.32
CA GLN A 167 9.12 9.99 6.91
C GLN A 167 9.74 11.25 7.59
N PRO A 168 10.72 11.16 8.50
CA PRO A 168 11.34 12.34 9.10
C PRO A 168 11.95 13.29 8.05
N TYR A 169 12.61 12.74 7.03
CA TYR A 169 13.22 13.54 5.97
C TYR A 169 12.19 14.20 5.06
N VAL A 170 11.13 13.46 4.68
CA VAL A 170 10.06 13.99 3.84
C VAL A 170 9.26 15.06 4.56
N ILE A 171 8.99 14.90 5.86
CA ILE A 171 8.34 15.96 6.67
C ILE A 171 9.25 17.19 6.75
N TRP A 172 10.52 16.99 7.09
CA TRP A 172 11.50 18.09 7.21
C TRP A 172 11.64 18.88 5.91
N LEU A 173 11.73 18.17 4.77
CA LEU A 173 11.85 18.76 3.45
C LEU A 173 10.54 19.42 3.02
N GLY A 174 9.42 18.69 3.16
CA GLY A 174 8.07 19.13 2.81
C GLY A 174 7.70 20.45 3.47
N LEU A 175 8.00 20.62 4.76
CA LEU A 175 7.77 21.88 5.47
C LEU A 175 8.55 23.08 4.90
N ARG A 176 9.70 22.84 4.26
CA ARG A 176 10.57 23.88 3.68
C ARG A 176 10.23 24.20 2.23
N ILE A 177 9.61 23.25 1.51
CA ILE A 177 9.29 23.39 0.10
C ILE A 177 7.78 23.57 -0.15
N ARG A 178 6.95 23.69 0.90
CA ARG A 178 5.50 23.78 0.75
C ARG A 178 5.02 25.01 -0.05
N GLU A 179 5.78 26.10 -0.02
CA GLU A 179 5.43 27.35 -0.71
C GLU A 179 6.04 27.48 -2.11
N VAL A 180 6.86 26.51 -2.55
CA VAL A 180 7.47 26.58 -3.88
C VAL A 180 6.45 26.16 -4.95
N PRO A 181 6.52 26.73 -6.17
CA PRO A 181 5.65 26.32 -7.26
C PRO A 181 5.87 24.85 -7.63
N ILE A 182 4.83 24.21 -8.19
CA ILE A 182 4.79 22.75 -8.39
C ILE A 182 5.95 22.20 -9.23
N TRP A 183 6.45 22.98 -10.19
CA TRP A 183 7.60 22.57 -10.99
C TRP A 183 8.90 22.52 -10.17
N MET A 184 9.12 23.49 -9.27
CA MET A 184 10.25 23.46 -8.32
C MET A 184 10.09 22.33 -7.31
N PHE A 185 8.86 22.09 -6.84
CA PHE A 185 8.55 20.96 -5.97
C PHE A 185 8.98 19.64 -6.62
N LEU A 186 8.61 19.41 -7.89
CA LEU A 186 9.00 18.20 -8.62
C LEU A 186 10.53 18.09 -8.80
N LEU A 187 11.19 19.20 -9.15
CA LEU A 187 12.66 19.24 -9.30
C LEU A 187 13.41 18.97 -8.00
N ILE A 188 12.83 19.28 -6.84
CA ILE A 188 13.43 19.01 -5.52
C ILE A 188 13.07 17.60 -5.04
N CYS A 189 11.80 17.20 -5.19
CA CYS A 189 11.30 15.92 -4.68
C CYS A 189 11.90 14.73 -5.40
N ILE A 190 12.07 14.77 -6.72
CA ILE A 190 12.59 13.63 -7.48
C ILE A 190 14.03 13.28 -7.04
N PRO A 191 14.99 14.22 -7.00
CA PRO A 191 16.33 13.95 -6.46
C PRO A 191 16.30 13.56 -4.99
N ALA A 192 15.48 14.21 -4.16
CA ALA A 192 15.39 13.88 -2.75
C ALA A 192 14.93 12.43 -2.53
N LEU A 193 13.91 11.97 -3.26
CA LEU A 193 13.45 10.58 -3.20
C LEU A 193 14.52 9.59 -3.70
N ALA A 194 15.29 9.95 -4.73
CA ALA A 194 16.40 9.13 -5.21
C ALA A 194 17.50 8.99 -4.13
N VAL A 195 17.88 10.11 -3.48
CA VAL A 195 18.85 10.11 -2.38
C VAL A 195 18.34 9.30 -1.18
N LEU A 196 17.06 9.47 -0.81
CA LEU A 196 16.45 8.70 0.28
C LEU A 196 16.37 7.21 -0.04
N SER A 197 16.15 6.85 -1.31
CA SER A 197 16.19 5.46 -1.77
C SER A 197 17.59 4.87 -1.62
N ALA A 198 18.62 5.57 -2.09
CA ALA A 198 20.00 5.13 -1.93
C ALA A 198 20.40 5.03 -0.45
N TRP A 199 19.96 5.97 0.38
CA TRP A 199 20.18 5.94 1.82
C TRP A 199 19.50 4.74 2.49
N GLY A 200 18.25 4.45 2.14
CA GLY A 200 17.52 3.27 2.63
C GLY A 200 18.19 1.96 2.24
N MET A 201 18.67 1.86 1.01
CA MET A 201 19.44 0.71 0.52
C MET A 201 20.70 0.47 1.35
N LEU A 202 21.45 1.53 1.67
CA LEU A 202 22.67 1.43 2.46
C LEU A 202 22.39 1.00 3.90
N LEU A 203 21.36 1.58 4.52
CA LEU A 203 20.95 1.23 5.88
C LEU A 203 20.46 -0.21 5.99
N GLU A 204 19.66 -0.67 5.02
CA GLU A 204 19.15 -2.04 4.99
C GLU A 204 20.30 -3.05 4.83
N LYS A 205 21.22 -2.80 3.87
CA LYS A 205 22.42 -3.65 3.70
C LYS A 205 23.30 -3.67 4.94
N GLY A 206 23.54 -2.51 5.54
CA GLY A 206 24.35 -2.38 6.76
C GLY A 206 23.73 -3.17 7.93
N SER A 207 22.42 -3.00 8.13
CA SER A 207 21.67 -3.68 9.18
C SER A 207 21.67 -5.20 8.98
N ASN A 208 21.38 -5.67 7.77
CA ASN A 208 21.40 -7.10 7.45
C ASN A 208 22.78 -7.72 7.63
N THR A 209 23.84 -7.00 7.23
CA THR A 209 25.23 -7.45 7.43
C THR A 209 25.58 -7.56 8.92
N LEU A 210 25.17 -6.57 9.72
CA LEU A 210 25.39 -6.57 11.16
C LEU A 210 24.65 -7.74 11.83
N VAL A 211 23.36 -7.92 11.52
CA VAL A 211 22.55 -9.02 12.06
C VAL A 211 23.15 -10.37 11.68
N ASN A 212 23.52 -10.56 10.41
CA ASN A 212 24.15 -11.80 9.96
C ASN A 212 25.45 -12.10 10.70
N LYS A 213 26.31 -11.08 10.92
CA LYS A 213 27.53 -11.24 11.72
C LYS A 213 27.23 -11.63 13.17
N LEU A 214 26.25 -10.98 13.80
CA LEU A 214 25.86 -11.27 15.19
C LEU A 214 25.24 -12.67 15.34
N VAL A 215 24.44 -13.11 14.37
CA VAL A 215 23.83 -14.45 14.35
C VAL A 215 24.87 -15.52 14.03
N SER A 216 25.82 -15.27 13.11
CA SER A 216 26.90 -16.23 12.82
C SER A 216 27.84 -16.42 14.01
N LEU A 217 28.08 -15.36 14.79
CA LEU A 217 28.85 -15.44 16.04
C LEU A 217 28.14 -16.26 17.15
N ARG A 218 26.82 -16.44 17.04
CA ARG A 218 26.01 -17.20 18.00
C ARG A 218 25.78 -18.67 17.65
N LYS A 219 26.15 -19.14 16.45
CA LYS A 219 26.10 -20.58 16.15
C LYS A 219 27.21 -21.28 16.95
N PRO A 220 26.91 -22.18 17.91
CA PRO A 220 27.96 -22.98 18.51
C PRO A 220 28.52 -23.89 17.42
N ALA A 221 29.85 -23.97 17.34
CA ALA A 221 30.52 -25.01 16.58
C ALA A 221 30.11 -26.36 17.20
N HIS A 222 29.16 -27.05 16.58
CA HIS A 222 28.92 -28.45 16.88
C HIS A 222 30.14 -29.23 16.39
N THR A 223 31.05 -29.51 17.33
CA THR A 223 32.00 -30.63 17.29
C THR A 223 31.34 -31.86 17.87
#